data_AF-A0A2V6AL06-F1
#
_entry.id   AF-A0A2V6AL06-F1
#
_cell.length_a   1.000
_cell.length_b   1.000
_cell.length_c   1.000
_cell.angle_alpha   90.00
_cell.angle_beta   90.00
_cell.angle_gamma   90.00
#
_symmetry.space_group_name_H-M   'P 1'
#
loop_
_entity.id
_entity.type
_entity.pdbx_description
1 polymer ?
#
loop_
_entity_poly.entity_id
_entity_poly.type
_entity_poly.pdbx_seq_one_letter_code
_entity_poly.pdbx_strand_id
1 'polypeptide(L)'
;MKKQSSTAAAQGSCRAFTLVEMLISIVVLALLILLVTQVVNTAATVVRPANKHIDTDTQGRAILDRMALDFGKMLKRSDIDYVIKQPGVANYPGNSGGHSQGQGKKASSGQELNDWMAFFSQMPGYYPSGAQSPVSLVAYRVNGDSNSQSYLKLERMGKGLLWNGVSNAINPTASAIYPIVFLPATIAGVGSWSAAVNNSNSAASKDSDYETIGPQVFRFEYYYLLKNGNVTDTPWNT
;
A
#
# COMPACT_ATOMS: atom_id res chain seq x y z
N MET A 1 -89.79 -57.34 -27.67
CA MET A 1 -89.12 -57.05 -26.38
C MET A 1 -87.96 -56.09 -26.64
N LYS A 2 -88.01 -54.90 -26.04
CA LYS A 2 -86.94 -53.89 -26.05
C LYS A 2 -85.80 -54.32 -25.13
N LYS A 3 -84.54 -54.14 -25.55
CA LYS A 3 -83.45 -53.78 -24.63
C LYS A 3 -82.37 -53.00 -25.40
N GLN A 4 -82.42 -51.69 -25.22
CA GLN A 4 -81.28 -50.79 -25.44
C GLN A 4 -80.25 -51.05 -24.33
N SER A 5 -78.97 -51.06 -24.68
CA SER A 5 -77.89 -50.83 -23.71
C SER A 5 -76.86 -49.92 -24.36
N SER A 6 -76.90 -48.65 -23.93
CA SER A 6 -75.92 -47.61 -24.22
C SER A 6 -74.69 -47.82 -23.33
N THR A 7 -73.51 -47.86 -23.92
CA THR A 7 -72.24 -47.66 -23.21
C THR A 7 -71.63 -46.35 -23.69
N ALA A 8 -71.66 -45.35 -22.81
CA ALA A 8 -71.10 -44.03 -23.01
C ALA A 8 -69.57 -44.10 -23.15
N ALA A 9 -69.05 -43.57 -24.25
CA ALA A 9 -67.62 -43.33 -24.41
C ALA A 9 -67.22 -42.12 -23.54
N ALA A 10 -66.28 -42.32 -22.62
CA ALA A 10 -65.65 -41.22 -21.89
C ALA A 10 -64.80 -40.41 -22.88
N GLN A 11 -65.31 -39.24 -23.30
CA GLN A 11 -64.51 -38.24 -24.00
C GLN A 11 -63.50 -37.64 -23.01
N GLY A 12 -62.27 -38.13 -23.06
CA GLY A 12 -61.13 -37.42 -22.50
C GLY A 12 -60.93 -36.12 -23.26
N SER A 13 -61.40 -35.01 -22.68
CA SER A 13 -61.11 -33.68 -23.18
C SER A 13 -59.61 -33.42 -23.04
N CYS A 14 -58.85 -33.59 -24.12
CA CYS A 14 -57.52 -33.01 -24.26
C CYS A 14 -57.69 -31.48 -24.24
N ARG A 15 -57.57 -30.89 -23.06
CA ARG A 15 -57.50 -29.44 -22.90
C ARG A 15 -56.08 -29.00 -23.24
N ALA A 16 -55.90 -28.46 -24.43
CA ALA A 16 -54.70 -27.72 -24.81
C ALA A 16 -54.77 -26.29 -24.23
N PHE A 17 -53.61 -25.73 -23.85
CA PHE A 17 -53.51 -24.34 -23.39
C PHE A 17 -53.91 -23.37 -24.50
N THR A 18 -54.65 -22.34 -24.14
CA THR A 18 -55.05 -21.26 -25.06
C THR A 18 -53.84 -20.35 -25.36
N LEU A 19 -53.87 -19.70 -26.52
CA LEU A 19 -52.82 -18.78 -26.96
C LEU A 19 -52.64 -17.61 -25.95
N VAL A 20 -53.73 -17.19 -25.31
CA VAL A 20 -53.73 -16.16 -24.26
C VAL A 20 -53.02 -16.64 -23.00
N GLU A 21 -53.25 -17.88 -22.55
CA GLU A 21 -52.56 -18.45 -21.38
C GLU A 21 -51.06 -18.59 -21.63
N MET A 22 -50.65 -18.97 -22.85
CA MET A 22 -49.23 -19.01 -23.23
C MET A 22 -48.59 -17.62 -23.25
N LEU A 23 -49.30 -16.60 -23.76
CA LEU A 23 -48.83 -15.21 -23.77
C LEU A 23 -48.63 -14.68 -22.35
N ILE A 24 -49.62 -14.89 -21.46
CA ILE A 24 -49.54 -14.47 -20.06
C ILE A 24 -48.38 -15.18 -19.36
N SER A 25 -48.20 -16.47 -19.59
CA SER A 25 -47.11 -17.25 -18.98
C SER A 25 -45.73 -16.74 -19.40
N ILE A 26 -45.53 -16.38 -20.67
CA ILE A 26 -44.27 -15.82 -21.16
C ILE A 26 -44.02 -14.43 -20.57
N VAL A 27 -45.05 -13.59 -20.47
CA VAL A 27 -44.93 -12.24 -19.85
C VAL A 27 -44.55 -12.35 -18.38
N VAL A 28 -45.21 -13.22 -17.62
CA VAL A 28 -44.89 -13.44 -16.20
C VAL A 28 -43.48 -14.00 -16.06
N LEU A 29 -43.08 -14.97 -16.90
CA LEU A 29 -41.73 -15.51 -16.90
C LEU A 29 -40.68 -14.43 -17.20
N ALA A 30 -40.91 -13.59 -18.20
CA ALA A 30 -40.01 -12.49 -18.55
C ALA A 30 -39.87 -11.48 -17.41
N LEU A 31 -40.97 -11.13 -16.74
CA LEU A 31 -40.96 -10.24 -15.58
C LEU A 31 -40.20 -10.86 -14.41
N LEU A 32 -40.38 -12.16 -14.14
CA LEU A 32 -39.64 -12.87 -13.09
C LEU A 32 -38.14 -12.90 -13.38
N ILE A 33 -37.74 -13.19 -14.63
CA ILE A 33 -36.33 -13.17 -15.04
C ILE A 33 -35.74 -11.77 -14.86
N LEU A 34 -36.46 -10.73 -15.29
CA LEU A 34 -36.02 -9.33 -15.10
C LEU A 34 -35.86 -8.98 -13.63
N LEU A 35 -36.82 -9.33 -12.79
CA LEU A 35 -36.79 -9.05 -11.36
C LEU A 35 -35.61 -9.75 -10.68
N VAL A 36 -35.40 -11.04 -10.95
CA VAL A 36 -34.25 -11.80 -10.41
C VAL A 36 -32.93 -11.19 -10.90
N THR A 37 -32.85 -10.81 -12.18
CA THR A 37 -31.65 -10.19 -12.75
C THR A 37 -31.35 -8.85 -12.06
N GLN A 38 -32.36 -8.02 -11.82
CA GLN A 38 -32.19 -6.76 -11.11
C GLN A 38 -31.74 -6.99 -9.66
N VAL A 39 -32.37 -7.91 -8.93
CA VAL A 39 -31.97 -8.24 -7.55
C VAL A 39 -30.51 -8.67 -7.48
N VAL A 40 -30.06 -9.56 -8.38
CA VAL A 40 -28.67 -10.02 -8.44
C VAL A 40 -27.71 -8.88 -8.76
N ASN A 41 -28.05 -8.00 -9.70
CA ASN A 41 -27.20 -6.87 -10.08
C ASN A 41 -27.09 -5.82 -8.96
N THR A 42 -28.20 -5.51 -8.30
CA THR A 42 -28.21 -4.59 -7.15
C THR A 42 -27.42 -5.19 -5.98
N ALA A 43 -27.61 -6.47 -5.68
CA ALA A 43 -26.83 -7.17 -4.65
C ALA A 43 -25.33 -7.15 -4.96
N ALA A 44 -24.93 -7.43 -6.21
CA ALA A 44 -23.53 -7.38 -6.62
C ALA A 44 -22.93 -5.98 -6.50
N THR A 45 -23.71 -4.94 -6.77
CA THR A 45 -23.29 -3.53 -6.67
C THR A 45 -23.03 -3.11 -5.22
N VAL A 46 -23.77 -3.67 -4.26
CA VAL A 46 -23.62 -3.37 -2.83
C VAL A 46 -22.52 -4.23 -2.17
N VAL A 47 -22.47 -5.52 -2.47
CA VAL A 47 -21.56 -6.46 -1.80
C VAL A 47 -20.09 -6.22 -2.20
N ARG A 48 -19.82 -5.91 -3.48
CA ARG A 48 -18.43 -5.73 -3.94
C ARG A 48 -17.70 -4.58 -3.23
N PRO A 49 -18.27 -3.36 -3.12
CA PRO A 49 -17.65 -2.30 -2.34
C PRO A 49 -17.56 -2.64 -0.86
N ALA A 50 -18.58 -3.28 -0.27
CA ALA A 50 -18.55 -3.67 1.14
C ALA A 50 -17.33 -4.57 1.45
N ASN A 51 -17.08 -5.59 0.62
CA ASN A 51 -15.90 -6.45 0.76
C ASN A 51 -14.60 -5.65 0.61
N LYS A 52 -14.52 -4.74 -0.38
CA LYS A 52 -13.33 -3.88 -0.56
C LYS A 52 -13.06 -2.99 0.65
N HIS A 53 -14.10 -2.44 1.28
CA HIS A 53 -13.95 -1.63 2.48
C HIS A 53 -13.45 -2.45 3.66
N ILE A 54 -13.97 -3.67 3.83
CA ILE A 54 -13.51 -4.60 4.87
C ILE A 54 -12.04 -4.97 4.65
N ASP A 55 -11.66 -5.30 3.42
CA ASP A 55 -10.26 -5.63 3.09
C ASP A 55 -9.33 -4.43 3.33
N THR A 56 -9.75 -3.24 2.90
CA THR A 56 -9.00 -1.99 3.08
C THR A 56 -8.83 -1.66 4.57
N ASP A 57 -9.87 -1.80 5.39
CA ASP A 57 -9.78 -1.55 6.84
C ASP A 57 -8.89 -2.58 7.52
N THR A 58 -9.03 -3.86 7.17
CA THR A 58 -8.20 -4.95 7.72
C THR A 58 -6.73 -4.73 7.42
N GLN A 59 -6.40 -4.40 6.16
CA GLN A 59 -5.03 -4.09 5.75
C GLN A 59 -4.52 -2.80 6.40
N GLY A 60 -5.35 -1.75 6.42
CA GLY A 60 -5.02 -0.46 7.01
C GLY A 60 -4.65 -0.60 8.49
N ARG A 61 -5.45 -1.34 9.27
CA ARG A 61 -5.17 -1.61 10.68
C ARG A 61 -3.82 -2.31 10.88
N ALA A 62 -3.57 -3.39 10.16
CA ALA A 62 -2.31 -4.14 10.29
C ALA A 62 -1.07 -3.25 10.03
N ILE A 63 -1.16 -2.38 9.03
CA ILE A 63 -0.08 -1.45 8.66
C ILE A 63 0.08 -0.35 9.71
N LEU A 64 -1.03 0.29 10.11
CA LEU A 64 -1.04 1.38 11.08
C LEU A 64 -0.58 0.92 12.47
N ASP A 65 -1.00 -0.26 12.92
CA ASP A 65 -0.57 -0.85 14.19
C ASP A 65 0.94 -1.11 14.18
N ARG A 66 1.48 -1.60 13.06
CA ARG A 66 2.92 -1.79 12.91
C ARG A 66 3.68 -0.47 12.95
N MET A 67 3.21 0.54 12.20
CA MET A 67 3.80 1.87 12.22
C MET A 67 3.72 2.51 13.61
N ALA A 68 2.60 2.37 14.31
CA ALA A 68 2.43 2.88 15.66
C ALA A 68 3.44 2.27 16.63
N LEU A 69 3.71 0.96 16.50
CA LEU A 69 4.74 0.26 17.27
C LEU A 69 6.15 0.81 16.97
N ASP A 70 6.51 0.93 15.70
CA ASP A 70 7.84 1.42 15.29
C ASP A 70 8.09 2.87 15.67
N PHE A 71 7.10 3.75 15.45
CA PHE A 71 7.16 5.16 15.86
C PHE A 71 7.12 5.33 17.38
N GLY A 72 6.33 4.50 18.07
CA GLY A 72 6.19 4.52 19.52
C GLY A 72 7.50 4.16 20.25
N LYS A 73 8.38 3.40 19.60
CA LYS A 73 9.71 3.03 20.12
C LYS A 73 10.88 3.73 19.43
N MET A 74 10.60 4.72 18.60
CA MET A 74 11.63 5.52 17.95
C MET A 74 12.55 6.20 18.97
N LEU A 75 13.86 6.18 18.72
CA LEU A 75 14.85 6.88 19.55
C LEU A 75 14.74 8.39 19.33
N LYS A 76 14.25 9.11 20.34
CA LYS A 76 14.02 10.56 20.30
C LYS A 76 15.19 11.36 20.87
N ARG A 77 16.38 11.20 20.30
CA ARG A 77 17.55 12.02 20.68
C ARG A 77 17.91 12.98 19.57
N SER A 78 18.33 14.19 19.94
CA SER A 78 18.71 15.25 18.99
C SER A 78 20.03 14.97 18.27
N ASP A 79 20.88 14.14 18.85
CA ASP A 79 22.17 13.73 18.29
C ASP A 79 22.08 12.49 17.40
N ILE A 80 20.91 11.85 17.30
CA ILE A 80 20.68 10.71 16.41
C ILE A 80 20.06 11.21 15.10
N ASP A 81 20.56 10.69 14.00
CA ASP A 81 20.07 11.02 12.67
C ASP A 81 18.76 10.28 12.33
N TYR A 82 17.87 10.96 11.60
CA TYR A 82 16.66 10.38 11.01
C TYR A 82 16.42 10.97 9.62
N VAL A 83 16.03 10.12 8.69
CA VAL A 83 15.86 10.50 7.29
C VAL A 83 14.39 10.59 6.93
N ILE A 84 14.03 11.69 6.28
CA ILE A 84 12.75 11.89 5.61
C ILE A 84 13.07 12.21 4.15
N LYS A 85 12.18 11.82 3.23
CA LYS A 85 12.31 12.06 1.78
C LYS A 85 12.94 13.41 1.48
N GLN A 86 13.96 13.38 0.63
CA GLN A 86 14.63 14.54 0.10
C GLN A 86 15.14 14.23 -1.32
N PRO A 87 15.46 15.24 -2.11
CA PRO A 87 15.98 15.04 -3.45
C PRO A 87 17.46 14.65 -3.45
N GLY A 88 17.72 13.35 -3.61
CA GLY A 88 19.07 12.80 -3.76
C GLY A 88 19.84 12.75 -2.44
N VAL A 89 20.60 11.67 -2.27
CA VAL A 89 21.38 11.40 -1.05
C VAL A 89 22.48 12.45 -0.83
N ALA A 90 23.02 13.03 -1.91
CA ALA A 90 24.06 14.05 -1.87
C ALA A 90 23.61 15.38 -1.25
N ASN A 91 22.30 15.64 -1.23
CA ASN A 91 21.72 16.87 -0.67
C ASN A 91 21.24 16.67 0.78
N TYR A 92 21.69 15.63 1.48
CA TYR A 92 21.33 15.36 2.87
C TYR A 92 22.27 16.03 3.86
N PRO A 93 21.88 17.16 4.49
CA PRO A 93 22.69 17.79 5.53
C PRO A 93 22.54 17.13 6.92
N GLY A 94 21.94 15.93 7.01
CA GLY A 94 21.43 15.38 8.27
C GLY A 94 20.03 15.92 8.62
N ASN A 95 19.47 15.46 9.73
CA ASN A 95 18.15 15.82 10.29
C ASN A 95 17.25 16.69 9.40
N SER A 96 16.32 16.01 8.71
CA SER A 96 15.20 16.58 7.95
C SER A 96 15.51 17.40 6.69
N GLY A 97 16.75 17.63 6.27
CA GLY A 97 17.04 18.29 4.98
C GLY A 97 16.36 19.66 4.79
N GLY A 98 16.10 20.38 5.89
CA GLY A 98 15.37 21.66 5.87
C GLY A 98 13.85 21.56 5.97
N HIS A 99 13.25 20.36 6.07
CA HIS A 99 11.81 20.20 6.29
C HIS A 99 11.34 20.76 7.64
N SER A 100 12.17 20.72 8.68
CA SER A 100 11.87 21.37 9.98
C SER A 100 11.88 22.91 9.92
N GLN A 101 12.48 23.50 8.88
CA GLN A 101 12.59 24.94 8.67
C GLN A 101 11.71 25.46 7.53
N GLY A 102 10.84 24.61 6.95
CA GLY A 102 10.03 24.97 5.77
C GLY A 102 10.87 25.20 4.50
N GLN A 103 12.15 24.85 4.53
CA GLN A 103 13.12 25.02 3.45
C GLN A 103 13.42 23.72 2.69
N GLY A 104 12.54 22.71 2.80
CA GLY A 104 12.63 21.51 1.98
C GLY A 104 12.67 21.90 0.51
N LYS A 105 13.88 21.99 -0.05
CA LYS A 105 14.08 22.44 -1.42
C LYS A 105 13.46 21.38 -2.31
N LYS A 106 12.39 21.71 -3.03
CA LYS A 106 11.97 20.95 -4.21
C LYS A 106 13.19 20.99 -5.15
N ALA A 107 13.93 19.89 -5.32
CA ALA A 107 15.13 19.95 -6.17
C ALA A 107 14.81 20.13 -7.65
N SER A 108 13.55 19.95 -8.04
CA SER A 108 13.14 20.03 -9.44
C SER A 108 11.65 20.30 -9.51
N SER A 109 11.22 20.93 -10.61
CA SER A 109 9.82 21.01 -11.00
C SER A 109 9.30 19.60 -11.31
N GLY A 110 8.72 18.95 -10.29
CA GLY A 110 8.27 17.56 -10.33
C GLY A 110 8.94 16.72 -9.24
N GLN A 111 8.16 16.01 -8.42
CA GLN A 111 8.73 15.07 -7.44
C GLN A 111 9.05 13.75 -8.15
N GLU A 112 10.33 13.53 -8.46
CA GLU A 112 10.78 12.41 -9.29
C GLU A 112 10.67 11.03 -8.63
N LEU A 113 10.34 10.93 -7.33
CA LEU A 113 10.47 9.66 -6.58
C LEU A 113 9.37 9.45 -5.53
N ASN A 114 9.09 8.18 -5.24
CA ASN A 114 8.17 7.75 -4.20
C ASN A 114 8.68 8.09 -2.79
N ASP A 115 7.75 8.23 -1.85
CA ASP A 115 8.08 8.62 -0.46
C ASP A 115 8.80 7.51 0.29
N TRP A 116 9.74 7.92 1.14
CA TRP A 116 10.51 7.05 2.00
C TRP A 116 10.99 7.79 3.25
N MET A 117 11.28 7.02 4.30
CA MET A 117 11.82 7.51 5.57
C MET A 117 12.62 6.42 6.28
N ALA A 118 13.54 6.80 7.15
CA ALA A 118 14.29 5.87 8.00
C ALA A 118 14.64 6.49 9.36
N PHE A 119 14.63 5.69 10.42
CA PHE A 119 14.91 6.13 11.79
C PHE A 119 15.32 4.94 12.66
N PHE A 120 15.95 5.21 13.81
CA PHE A 120 16.28 4.18 14.77
C PHE A 120 15.13 3.94 15.75
N SER A 121 14.81 2.68 16.05
CA SER A 121 13.74 2.28 16.97
C SER A 121 14.14 1.11 17.85
N GLN A 122 13.61 1.05 19.07
CA GLN A 122 13.77 -0.08 20.00
C GLN A 122 12.86 -1.25 19.61
N MET A 123 13.07 -1.76 18.40
CA MET A 123 12.36 -2.90 17.83
C MET A 123 13.37 -3.92 17.31
N PRO A 124 13.05 -5.22 17.33
CA PRO A 124 13.88 -6.22 16.68
C PRO A 124 13.90 -6.00 15.16
N GLY A 125 15.04 -6.27 14.54
CA GLY A 125 15.22 -6.27 13.08
C GLY A 125 15.89 -7.54 12.58
N TYR A 126 16.17 -7.60 11.29
CA TYR A 126 17.00 -8.63 10.67
C TYR A 126 18.47 -8.43 11.02
N TYR A 127 19.15 -9.50 11.44
CA TYR A 127 20.56 -9.47 11.81
C TYR A 127 21.35 -10.44 10.94
N PRO A 128 22.55 -10.06 10.47
CA PRO A 128 23.41 -10.97 9.70
C PRO A 128 24.01 -12.09 10.57
N SER A 129 24.44 -11.79 11.81
CA SER A 129 24.95 -12.74 12.82
C SER A 129 25.30 -11.99 14.14
N GLY A 130 25.52 -12.70 15.25
CA GLY A 130 26.09 -12.13 16.49
C GLY A 130 25.09 -11.69 17.57
N ALA A 131 25.59 -10.97 18.58
CA ALA A 131 24.79 -10.49 19.72
C ALA A 131 23.89 -9.32 19.32
N GLN A 132 22.59 -9.49 19.55
CA GLN A 132 21.54 -8.57 19.08
C GLN A 132 21.34 -7.39 20.05
N SER A 133 21.39 -6.17 19.52
CA SER A 133 20.89 -4.98 20.23
C SER A 133 19.36 -4.94 20.18
N PRO A 134 18.67 -4.44 21.21
CA PRO A 134 17.23 -4.17 21.15
C PRO A 134 16.86 -3.02 20.19
N VAL A 135 17.85 -2.37 19.57
CA VAL A 135 17.68 -1.26 18.61
C VAL A 135 17.89 -1.75 17.18
N SER A 136 17.06 -1.27 16.27
CA SER A 136 17.17 -1.46 14.83
C SER A 136 17.02 -0.15 14.07
N LEU A 137 17.52 -0.10 12.84
CA LEU A 137 17.13 0.88 11.85
C LEU A 137 15.82 0.40 11.20
N VAL A 138 14.77 1.19 11.32
CA VAL A 138 13.50 0.96 10.64
C VAL A 138 13.42 1.91 9.46
N ALA A 139 13.03 1.40 8.29
CA ALA A 139 12.78 2.20 7.11
C ALA A 139 11.43 1.84 6.48
N TYR A 140 10.75 2.85 5.97
CA TYR A 140 9.50 2.73 5.21
C TYR A 140 9.67 3.36 3.86
N ARG A 141 9.05 2.78 2.84
CA ARG A 141 8.97 3.38 1.50
C ARG A 141 7.79 2.88 0.71
N VAL A 142 7.30 3.70 -0.21
CA VAL A 142 6.57 3.17 -1.38
C VAL A 142 7.62 2.81 -2.41
N ASN A 143 7.74 1.55 -2.80
CA ASN A 143 8.87 1.12 -3.62
C ASN A 143 8.90 1.82 -5.00
N GLY A 144 10.01 2.47 -5.31
CA GLY A 144 10.29 3.16 -6.57
C GLY A 144 11.06 2.32 -7.59
N ASP A 145 11.48 1.09 -7.28
CA ASP A 145 12.13 0.20 -8.25
C ASP A 145 11.09 -0.45 -9.17
N SER A 146 11.01 0.03 -10.41
CA SER A 146 10.10 -0.48 -11.44
C SER A 146 10.37 -1.92 -11.88
N ASN A 147 11.52 -2.49 -11.48
CA ASN A 147 11.85 -3.88 -11.75
C ASN A 147 11.48 -4.81 -10.58
N SER A 148 11.09 -4.27 -9.43
CA SER A 148 10.70 -5.07 -8.27
C SER A 148 9.25 -5.55 -8.39
N GLN A 149 8.98 -6.77 -7.89
CA GLN A 149 7.60 -7.27 -7.74
C GLN A 149 6.76 -6.42 -6.78
N SER A 150 7.43 -5.63 -5.93
CA SER A 150 6.82 -4.72 -4.98
C SER A 150 6.74 -3.28 -5.47
N TYR A 151 6.98 -3.00 -6.76
CA TYR A 151 6.86 -1.67 -7.34
C TYR A 151 5.52 -0.99 -6.97
N LEU A 152 5.59 0.25 -6.51
CA LEU A 152 4.47 1.07 -6.01
C LEU A 152 3.71 0.51 -4.80
N LYS A 153 4.25 -0.50 -4.10
CA LYS A 153 3.68 -1.05 -2.87
C LYS A 153 4.42 -0.49 -1.65
N LEU A 154 3.73 -0.43 -0.51
CA LEU A 154 4.34 -0.04 0.75
C LEU A 154 5.22 -1.18 1.28
N GLU A 155 6.47 -0.85 1.56
CA GLU A 155 7.45 -1.74 2.16
C GLU A 155 7.97 -1.20 3.48
N ARG A 156 8.42 -2.13 4.33
CA ARG A 156 9.11 -1.85 5.57
C ARG A 156 10.37 -2.71 5.65
N MET A 157 11.46 -2.10 6.10
CA MET A 157 12.68 -2.80 6.48
C MET A 157 12.95 -2.56 7.97
N GLY A 158 13.44 -3.58 8.66
CA GLY A 158 14.02 -3.44 10.01
C GLY A 158 15.39 -4.11 10.03
N LYS A 159 16.47 -3.34 10.18
CA LYS A 159 17.85 -3.84 10.27
C LYS A 159 18.33 -3.77 11.71
N GLY A 160 18.56 -4.92 12.31
CA GLY A 160 19.03 -5.04 13.67
C GLY A 160 20.46 -4.52 13.84
N LEU A 161 20.73 -3.80 14.93
CA LEU A 161 22.08 -3.29 15.25
C LEU A 161 22.85 -4.27 16.13
N LEU A 162 24.16 -4.39 15.93
CA LEU A 162 24.98 -5.19 16.85
C LEU A 162 25.03 -4.53 18.24
N TRP A 163 25.17 -5.32 19.32
CA TRP A 163 25.32 -4.77 20.67
C TRP A 163 26.53 -3.82 20.80
N ASN A 164 27.61 -4.11 20.07
CA ASN A 164 28.80 -3.26 19.96
C ASN A 164 28.69 -2.25 18.79
N GLY A 165 27.48 -1.99 18.29
CA GLY A 165 27.15 -1.22 17.09
C GLY A 165 27.46 0.27 17.18
N VAL A 166 28.69 0.63 17.54
CA VAL A 166 29.25 1.97 17.36
C VAL A 166 30.38 1.82 16.34
N SER A 167 30.13 2.25 15.10
CA SER A 167 31.23 2.50 14.17
C SER A 167 31.80 3.88 14.48
N ASN A 168 32.96 3.93 15.15
CA ASN A 168 33.72 5.17 15.30
C ASN A 168 34.46 5.57 14.01
N ALA A 169 34.33 4.79 12.93
CA ALA A 169 34.95 5.09 11.66
C ALA A 169 34.10 6.09 10.87
N ILE A 170 34.71 7.23 10.51
CA ILE A 170 34.12 8.32 9.73
C ILE A 170 33.77 7.88 8.29
N ASN A 171 34.26 6.72 7.84
CA ASN A 171 33.92 6.12 6.55
C ASN A 171 33.71 4.60 6.71
N PRO A 172 32.48 4.12 6.88
CA PRO A 172 32.18 2.69 6.99
C PRO A 172 32.19 2.04 5.60
N THR A 173 33.36 1.58 5.16
CA THR A 173 33.51 0.82 3.92
C THR A 173 33.04 -0.63 4.10
N ALA A 174 31.88 -0.92 3.51
CA ALA A 174 31.44 -2.19 2.90
C ALA A 174 31.45 -3.53 3.68
N SER A 175 31.87 -3.60 4.94
CA SER A 175 31.70 -4.82 5.76
C SER A 175 30.56 -4.60 6.77
N ALA A 176 29.54 -5.48 6.72
CA ALA A 176 28.24 -5.32 7.37
C ALA A 176 28.29 -5.24 8.91
N ILE A 177 28.69 -4.08 9.42
CA ILE A 177 28.49 -3.67 10.81
C ILE A 177 27.31 -2.70 10.79
N TYR A 178 26.30 -2.99 11.62
CA TYR A 178 25.13 -2.14 11.80
C TYR A 178 25.27 -1.18 12.98
N PRO A 179 25.77 0.06 12.78
CA PRO A 179 25.91 1.02 13.87
C PRO A 179 24.66 1.86 14.10
N ILE A 180 24.52 2.33 15.33
CA ILE A 180 23.77 3.55 15.60
C ILE A 180 24.62 4.74 15.15
N VAL A 181 24.02 5.72 14.50
CA VAL A 181 24.73 6.86 13.93
C VAL A 181 24.38 8.12 14.71
N PHE A 182 25.41 8.84 15.15
CA PHE A 182 25.28 10.12 15.82
C PHE A 182 25.85 11.24 14.95
N LEU A 183 25.19 12.40 14.96
CA LEU A 183 25.64 13.57 14.23
C LEU A 183 27.07 13.98 14.67
N PRO A 184 27.93 14.44 13.73
CA PRO A 184 27.62 14.79 12.34
C PRO A 184 27.60 13.61 11.35
N ALA A 185 27.85 12.38 11.78
CA ALA A 185 27.66 11.22 10.92
C ALA A 185 26.16 11.04 10.63
N THR A 186 25.83 10.56 9.43
CA THR A 186 24.44 10.43 8.96
C THR A 186 24.18 9.03 8.44
N ILE A 187 22.91 8.60 8.48
CA ILE A 187 22.42 7.35 7.88
C ILE A 187 22.83 7.29 6.40
N ALA A 188 22.73 8.43 5.69
CA ALA A 188 23.11 8.55 4.30
C ALA A 188 24.61 8.33 4.03
N GLY A 189 25.46 8.67 5.02
CA GLY A 189 26.91 8.47 4.95
C GLY A 189 27.34 7.02 5.20
N VAL A 190 26.44 6.13 5.62
CA VAL A 190 26.76 4.73 5.88
C VAL A 190 26.43 3.88 4.66
N GLY A 191 27.45 3.34 3.96
CA GLY A 191 27.24 2.65 2.68
C GLY A 191 26.30 1.44 2.74
N SER A 192 26.33 0.70 3.84
CA SER A 192 25.45 -0.45 4.07
C SER A 192 23.99 -0.07 4.41
N TRP A 193 23.67 1.23 4.52
CA TRP A 193 22.34 1.82 4.77
C TRP A 193 21.80 2.43 3.47
N SER A 194 22.50 2.21 2.35
CA SER A 194 22.17 2.79 1.05
C SER A 194 20.70 2.57 0.67
N ALA A 195 20.14 1.38 0.89
CA ALA A 195 18.75 1.08 0.56
C ALA A 195 17.73 1.76 1.49
N ALA A 196 18.15 2.24 2.66
CA ALA A 196 17.30 3.06 3.54
C ALA A 196 17.21 4.52 3.06
N VAL A 197 18.15 4.95 2.21
CA VAL A 197 18.24 6.34 1.71
C VAL A 197 18.08 6.51 0.21
N ASN A 198 17.88 5.40 -0.50
CA ASN A 198 17.64 5.37 -1.94
C ASN A 198 16.35 4.62 -2.24
N ASN A 199 15.55 5.18 -3.15
CA ASN A 199 14.30 4.59 -3.59
C ASN A 199 14.15 4.75 -5.11
N SER A 200 14.91 3.96 -5.87
CA SER A 200 15.02 4.04 -7.34
C SER A 200 15.37 2.68 -7.96
N ASN A 201 15.55 2.63 -9.29
CA ASN A 201 15.96 1.43 -10.03
C ASN A 201 17.45 1.03 -9.82
N SER A 202 18.19 1.76 -8.99
CA SER A 202 19.63 1.53 -8.76
C SER A 202 19.89 0.39 -7.78
N ALA A 203 21.08 -0.23 -7.85
CA ALA A 203 21.50 -1.25 -6.88
C ALA A 203 21.54 -0.72 -5.43
N ALA A 204 21.77 0.58 -5.25
CA ALA A 204 21.76 1.24 -3.95
C ALA A 204 20.36 1.24 -3.29
N SER A 205 19.28 0.98 -4.03
CA SER A 205 17.90 0.87 -3.52
C SER A 205 17.54 -0.56 -3.08
N LYS A 206 18.42 -1.54 -3.29
CA LYS A 206 18.08 -2.96 -3.11
C LYS A 206 18.59 -3.48 -1.78
N ASP A 207 17.69 -4.05 -0.99
CA ASP A 207 17.99 -4.81 0.22
C ASP A 207 16.95 -5.92 0.37
N SER A 208 17.39 -7.13 0.70
CA SER A 208 16.54 -8.32 0.85
C SER A 208 15.57 -8.24 2.02
N ASP A 209 15.85 -7.38 2.99
CA ASP A 209 15.10 -7.32 4.26
C ASP A 209 13.95 -6.31 4.19
N TYR A 210 13.71 -5.72 3.02
CA TYR A 210 12.46 -5.02 2.74
C TYR A 210 11.34 -6.03 2.51
N GLU A 211 10.30 -5.89 3.33
CA GLU A 211 9.08 -6.68 3.22
C GLU A 211 7.95 -5.81 2.70
N THR A 212 7.16 -6.35 1.78
CA THR A 212 5.90 -5.71 1.40
C THR A 212 4.89 -5.83 2.53
N ILE A 213 4.58 -4.72 3.18
CA ILE A 213 3.58 -4.67 4.27
C ILE A 213 2.22 -4.15 3.78
N GLY A 214 2.19 -3.45 2.64
CA GLY A 214 0.97 -2.90 2.07
C GLY A 214 0.91 -3.12 0.57
N PRO A 215 0.52 -4.32 0.09
CA PRO A 215 0.42 -4.58 -1.34
C PRO A 215 -0.63 -3.76 -2.11
N GLN A 216 -1.59 -3.14 -1.40
CA GLN A 216 -2.61 -2.27 -1.99
C GLN A 216 -2.47 -0.81 -1.50
N VAL A 217 -1.38 -0.51 -0.78
CA VAL A 217 -1.07 0.86 -0.38
C VAL A 217 -0.18 1.48 -1.44
N PHE A 218 -0.62 2.61 -1.98
CA PHE A 218 0.07 3.36 -3.01
C PHE A 218 0.17 4.82 -2.61
N ARG A 219 1.11 5.54 -3.23
CA ARG A 219 1.26 6.99 -3.07
C ARG A 219 0.16 7.69 -3.85
N PHE A 220 -0.58 8.57 -3.17
CA PHE A 220 -1.55 9.46 -3.81
C PHE A 220 -1.02 10.89 -3.76
N GLU A 221 -0.94 11.52 -4.93
CA GLU A 221 -0.61 12.93 -5.06
C GLU A 221 -1.69 13.62 -5.88
N TYR A 222 -1.96 14.87 -5.51
CA TYR A 222 -2.85 15.73 -6.26
C TYR A 222 -2.15 17.05 -6.55
N TYR A 223 -2.47 17.62 -7.70
CA TYR A 223 -2.01 18.93 -8.12
C TYR A 223 -3.21 19.83 -8.36
N TYR A 224 -3.04 21.12 -8.13
CA TYR A 224 -3.99 22.16 -8.49
C TYR A 224 -3.76 22.59 -9.94
N LEU A 225 -4.83 22.64 -10.73
CA LEU A 225 -4.84 23.36 -11.99
C LEU A 225 -5.18 24.82 -11.71
N LEU A 226 -4.21 25.72 -11.86
CA LEU A 226 -4.41 27.15 -11.68
C LEU A 226 -5.15 27.75 -12.87
N LYS A 227 -5.77 28.92 -12.66
CA LYS A 227 -6.45 29.69 -13.73
C LYS A 227 -5.54 30.11 -14.88
N ASN A 228 -4.23 30.18 -14.65
CA ASN A 228 -3.23 30.47 -15.69
C ASN A 228 -2.91 29.22 -16.56
N GLY A 229 -3.57 28.08 -16.32
CA GLY A 229 -3.35 26.83 -17.04
C GLY A 229 -2.20 25.98 -16.49
N ASN A 230 -1.45 26.48 -15.49
CA ASN A 230 -0.34 25.74 -14.90
C ASN A 230 -0.83 24.73 -13.84
N VAL A 231 -0.19 23.57 -13.82
CA VAL A 231 -0.36 22.56 -12.77
C VAL A 231 0.68 22.83 -11.68
N THR A 232 0.24 22.88 -10.43
CA THR A 232 1.09 23.22 -9.26
C THR A 232 0.67 22.41 -8.04
N ASP A 233 1.57 22.22 -7.10
CA ASP A 233 1.31 21.57 -5.80
C ASP A 233 0.85 22.57 -4.72
N THR A 234 0.75 23.86 -5.03
CA THR A 234 0.23 24.90 -4.13
C THR A 234 -0.98 25.63 -4.74
N PRO A 235 -2.05 25.92 -3.98
CA PRO A 235 -3.29 26.47 -4.54
C PRO A 235 -3.23 27.96 -4.95
N TRP A 236 -2.04 28.54 -5.12
CA TRP A 236 -1.83 29.93 -5.54
C TRP A 236 -0.72 30.03 -6.59
N ASN A 237 -0.74 31.14 -7.34
CA ASN A 237 0.31 31.48 -8.28
C ASN A 237 1.50 32.08 -7.52
N THR A 238 2.68 31.51 -7.67
CA THR A 238 3.95 32.09 -7.20
C THR A 238 4.57 32.98 -8.26
#